data_AF-A0A930Q975-F1
#
_entry.id   AF-A0A930Q975-F1
#
_cell.length_a   1.000
_cell.length_b   1.000
_cell.length_c   1.000
_cell.angle_alpha   90.00
_cell.angle_beta   90.00
_cell.angle_gamma   90.00
#
_symmetry.space_group_name_H-M   'P 1'
#
loop_
_entity.id
_entity.type
_entity.pdbx_description
1 polymer ?
#
loop_
_entity_poly.entity_id
_entity_poly.type
_entity_poly.pdbx_seq_one_letter_code
_entity_poly.pdbx_strand_id
1 'polypeptide(L)'
;MKSTSPISRYSMPMPLWLQGVVELIVTALFSALAVFAAMSAVWATKGFGDMEFSSVAAMSAHLWLLIHGVPLDLAAAFGASAGTMTLVPLGLSILPLLLCYRSGRRLARASYEGEFLIPVLSGSVTYALISSAMYGWARHPQPLQALNAALVPLGIVVAGLMWGGYREARSLSRMVGVDTAEQISQMSQYSRWAGSYAWAVVRAAVVAFVALVGLGAVLLGIGILAGWSQIVATYQELHAGAVGDTAVTLLQLGFLPNLVIYAIAWSTGAGFSFGAGTSVGLT
;
A
#
# COMPACT_ATOMS: atom_id res chain seq x y z
N MET A 1 25.57 -50.74 23.78
CA MET A 1 24.82 -50.37 22.56
C MET A 1 25.02 -48.88 22.30
N LYS A 2 25.74 -48.51 21.24
CA LYS A 2 25.94 -47.10 20.84
C LYS A 2 24.67 -46.63 20.13
N SER A 3 23.94 -45.71 20.75
CA SER A 3 22.83 -45.01 20.11
C SER A 3 23.42 -44.10 19.02
N THR A 4 23.15 -44.43 17.75
CA THR A 4 23.45 -43.58 16.61
C THR A 4 22.39 -42.47 16.56
N SER A 5 22.79 -41.24 16.86
CA SER A 5 21.96 -40.06 16.60
C SER A 5 21.60 -39.99 15.11
N PRO A 6 20.33 -39.76 14.74
CA PRO A 6 19.97 -39.55 13.35
C PRO A 6 20.59 -38.24 12.86
N ILE A 7 21.19 -38.31 11.68
CA ILE A 7 21.80 -37.18 10.96
C ILE A 7 20.79 -36.03 10.94
N SER A 8 21.10 -34.95 11.66
CA SER A 8 20.51 -33.64 11.41
C SER A 8 20.77 -33.34 9.95
N ARG A 9 19.72 -33.35 9.13
CA ARG A 9 19.80 -32.78 7.79
C ARG A 9 20.08 -31.30 8.01
N TYR A 10 21.35 -30.91 7.86
CA TYR A 10 21.75 -29.51 7.73
C TYR A 10 21.04 -28.95 6.50
N SER A 11 19.77 -28.54 6.64
CA SER A 11 19.23 -27.51 5.77
C SER A 11 20.05 -26.27 6.10
N MET A 12 21.03 -25.94 5.25
CA MET A 12 21.74 -24.68 5.40
C MET A 12 20.70 -23.58 5.49
N PRO A 13 20.72 -22.74 6.55
CA PRO A 13 19.73 -21.69 6.69
C PRO A 13 19.76 -20.82 5.43
N MET A 14 18.59 -20.57 4.86
CA MET A 14 18.47 -19.83 3.60
C MET A 14 19.14 -18.45 3.75
N PRO A 15 20.05 -18.03 2.83
CA PRO A 15 20.70 -16.73 2.93
C PRO A 15 19.68 -15.60 3.04
N LEU A 16 19.97 -14.58 3.86
CA LEU A 16 19.03 -13.48 4.15
C LEU A 16 18.56 -12.76 2.89
N TRP A 17 19.46 -12.50 1.94
CA TRP A 17 19.08 -11.87 0.68
C TRP A 17 18.03 -12.71 -0.08
N LEU A 18 18.17 -14.05 -0.08
CA LEU A 18 17.22 -14.96 -0.73
C LEU A 18 15.89 -15.02 0.03
N GLN A 19 15.91 -14.90 1.36
CA GLN A 19 14.69 -14.72 2.17
C GLN A 19 13.93 -13.46 1.78
N GLY A 20 14.63 -12.33 1.61
CA GLY A 20 14.05 -11.08 1.10
C GLY A 20 13.40 -11.29 -0.26
N VAL A 21 14.09 -11.92 -1.21
CA VAL A 21 13.55 -12.21 -2.55
C VAL A 21 12.27 -13.04 -2.46
N VAL A 22 12.30 -14.16 -1.74
CA VAL A 22 11.15 -15.09 -1.66
C VAL A 22 9.95 -14.44 -0.97
N GLU A 23 10.15 -13.77 0.16
CA GLU A 23 9.05 -13.12 0.90
C GLU A 23 8.40 -12.00 0.09
N LEU A 24 9.18 -11.24 -0.70
CA LEU A 24 8.63 -10.16 -1.52
C LEU A 24 8.01 -10.66 -2.83
N ILE A 25 8.46 -11.78 -3.40
CA ILE A 25 7.71 -12.48 -4.47
C ILE A 25 6.34 -12.89 -3.95
N VAL A 26 6.30 -13.58 -2.81
CA VAL A 26 5.04 -14.06 -2.22
C VAL A 26 4.11 -12.89 -1.89
N THR A 27 4.65 -11.82 -1.32
CA THR A 27 3.88 -10.59 -1.00
C THR A 27 3.30 -9.94 -2.25
N ALA A 28 4.10 -9.77 -3.31
CA ALA A 28 3.64 -9.23 -4.58
C ALA A 28 2.55 -10.12 -5.19
N LEU A 29 2.76 -11.43 -5.22
CA LEU A 29 1.78 -12.40 -5.76
C LEU A 29 0.45 -12.36 -5.00
N PHE A 30 0.46 -12.37 -3.66
CA PHE A 30 -0.79 -12.32 -2.89
C PHE A 30 -1.55 -11.00 -3.09
N SER A 31 -0.85 -9.87 -3.13
CA SER A 31 -1.50 -8.57 -3.36
C SER A 31 -2.04 -8.44 -4.79
N ALA A 32 -1.30 -8.92 -5.80
CA ALA A 32 -1.74 -8.93 -7.18
C ALA A 32 -2.92 -9.88 -7.37
N LEU A 33 -2.82 -11.10 -6.83
CA LEU A 33 -3.88 -12.10 -6.92
C LEU A 33 -5.20 -11.59 -6.31
N ALA A 34 -5.16 -10.82 -5.22
CA ALA A 34 -6.37 -10.24 -4.65
C ALA A 34 -7.11 -9.32 -5.66
N VAL A 35 -6.35 -8.49 -6.40
CA VAL A 35 -6.90 -7.59 -7.43
C VAL A 35 -7.40 -8.40 -8.63
N PHE A 36 -6.56 -9.30 -9.15
CA PHE A 36 -6.90 -10.15 -10.29
C PHE A 36 -8.12 -11.03 -10.01
N ALA A 37 -8.23 -11.62 -8.83
CA ALA A 37 -9.37 -12.44 -8.44
C ALA A 37 -10.67 -11.62 -8.40
N ALA A 38 -10.64 -10.41 -7.82
CA ALA A 38 -11.80 -9.53 -7.79
C ALA A 38 -12.25 -9.13 -9.21
N MET A 39 -11.33 -8.72 -10.08
CA MET A 39 -11.63 -8.35 -11.46
C MET A 39 -12.09 -9.55 -12.30
N SER A 40 -11.49 -10.73 -12.09
CA SER A 40 -11.87 -11.96 -12.78
C SER A 40 -13.26 -12.42 -12.36
N ALA A 41 -13.65 -12.23 -11.10
CA ALA A 41 -15.00 -12.53 -10.62
C ALA A 41 -16.05 -11.66 -11.33
N VAL A 42 -15.79 -10.35 -11.47
CA VAL A 42 -16.68 -9.43 -12.22
C VAL A 42 -16.75 -9.82 -13.70
N TRP A 43 -15.63 -10.19 -14.30
CA TRP A 43 -15.59 -10.68 -15.68
C TRP A 43 -16.41 -11.95 -15.87
N ALA A 44 -16.28 -12.92 -14.95
CA ALA A 44 -16.99 -14.19 -15.01
C ALA A 44 -18.52 -14.03 -14.94
N THR A 45 -19.02 -12.92 -14.35
CA THR A 45 -20.44 -12.58 -14.32
C THR A 45 -20.88 -11.65 -15.45
N LYS A 46 -20.06 -11.47 -16.50
CA LYS A 46 -20.29 -10.51 -17.60
C LYS A 46 -20.42 -9.05 -17.16
N GLY A 47 -19.85 -8.68 -16.00
CA GLY A 47 -19.87 -7.30 -15.50
C GLY A 47 -19.12 -6.31 -16.37
N PHE A 48 -18.22 -6.79 -17.25
CA PHE A 48 -17.53 -6.01 -18.28
C PHE A 48 -18.09 -6.24 -19.69
N GLY A 49 -19.31 -6.79 -19.81
CA GLY A 49 -19.88 -7.18 -21.10
C GLY A 49 -19.10 -8.31 -21.77
N ASP A 50 -18.81 -8.16 -23.06
CA ASP A 50 -18.09 -9.15 -23.89
C ASP A 50 -16.57 -8.91 -23.94
N MET A 51 -16.02 -8.16 -22.98
CA MET A 51 -14.58 -7.89 -22.90
C MET A 51 -13.77 -9.20 -22.76
N GLU A 52 -12.66 -9.31 -23.49
CA GLU A 52 -11.77 -10.46 -23.39
C GLU A 52 -11.08 -10.54 -22.02
N PHE A 53 -10.80 -11.76 -21.56
CA PHE A 53 -10.09 -11.99 -20.29
C PHE A 53 -8.69 -11.34 -20.28
N SER A 54 -8.01 -11.32 -21.43
CA SER A 54 -6.71 -10.67 -21.62
C SER A 54 -6.76 -9.18 -21.25
N SER A 55 -7.80 -8.47 -21.69
CA SER A 55 -8.04 -7.06 -21.37
C SER A 55 -8.33 -6.86 -19.89
N VAL A 56 -9.14 -7.72 -19.27
CA VAL A 56 -9.40 -7.65 -17.81
C VAL A 56 -8.15 -7.92 -17.00
N ALA A 57 -7.31 -8.85 -17.44
CA ALA A 57 -6.03 -9.15 -16.81
C ALA A 57 -5.06 -7.94 -16.90
N ALA A 58 -4.99 -7.28 -18.07
CA ALA A 58 -4.22 -6.05 -18.23
C ALA A 58 -4.78 -4.90 -17.37
N MET A 59 -6.09 -4.76 -17.27
CA MET A 59 -6.76 -3.77 -16.42
C MET A 59 -6.47 -4.03 -14.92
N SER A 60 -6.44 -5.30 -14.51
CA SER A 60 -6.07 -5.73 -13.16
C SER A 60 -4.63 -5.35 -12.82
N ALA A 61 -3.71 -5.50 -13.77
CA ALA A 61 -2.31 -5.07 -13.62
C ALA A 61 -2.21 -3.55 -13.42
N HIS A 62 -2.90 -2.76 -14.24
CA HIS A 62 -2.94 -1.30 -14.09
C HIS A 62 -3.56 -0.88 -12.75
N LEU A 63 -4.63 -1.54 -12.32
CA LEU A 63 -5.26 -1.27 -11.02
C LEU A 63 -4.33 -1.64 -9.86
N TRP A 64 -3.63 -2.77 -9.94
CA TRP A 64 -2.64 -3.15 -8.93
C TRP A 64 -1.48 -2.15 -8.86
N LEU A 65 -1.02 -1.61 -9.99
CA LEU A 65 -0.01 -0.55 -10.03
C LEU A 65 -0.56 0.79 -9.47
N LEU A 66 -1.82 1.13 -9.75
CA LEU A 66 -2.49 2.30 -9.19
C LEU A 66 -2.60 2.22 -7.66
N ILE A 67 -2.87 1.04 -7.10
CA ILE A 67 -2.85 0.79 -5.64
C ILE A 67 -1.48 1.13 -5.03
N HIS A 68 -0.41 1.04 -5.81
CA HIS A 68 0.94 1.43 -5.38
C HIS A 68 1.28 2.90 -5.61
N GLY A 69 0.42 3.65 -6.31
CA GLY A 69 0.61 5.05 -6.64
C GLY A 69 1.18 5.32 -8.03
N VAL A 70 1.33 4.29 -8.86
CA VAL A 70 1.77 4.46 -10.24
C VAL A 70 0.62 5.10 -11.05
N PRO A 71 0.85 6.23 -11.76
CA PRO A 71 -0.18 6.87 -12.56
C PRO A 71 -0.76 5.91 -13.60
N LEU A 72 -2.08 5.82 -13.65
CA LEU A 72 -2.83 4.98 -14.57
C LEU A 72 -3.23 5.80 -15.81
N ASP A 73 -2.92 5.30 -17.00
CA ASP A 73 -3.39 5.90 -18.26
C ASP A 73 -4.75 5.32 -18.62
N LEU A 74 -5.77 6.17 -18.66
CA LEU A 74 -7.17 5.76 -18.85
C LEU A 74 -7.41 5.16 -20.24
N ALA A 75 -6.71 5.64 -21.26
CA ALA A 75 -6.82 5.10 -22.61
C ALA A 75 -6.20 3.70 -22.68
N ALA A 76 -5.04 3.50 -22.03
CA ALA A 76 -4.38 2.21 -22.00
C ALA A 76 -5.11 1.16 -21.14
N ALA A 77 -5.67 1.57 -20.00
CA ALA A 77 -6.30 0.66 -19.06
C ALA A 77 -7.75 0.30 -19.40
N PHE A 78 -8.51 1.25 -19.97
CA PHE A 78 -9.96 1.10 -20.15
C PHE A 78 -10.44 1.38 -21.59
N GLY A 79 -9.54 1.73 -22.52
CA GLY A 79 -9.95 2.17 -23.87
C GLY A 79 -10.76 3.48 -23.86
N ALA A 80 -10.64 4.27 -22.80
CA ALA A 80 -11.39 5.50 -22.57
C ALA A 80 -10.74 6.73 -23.22
N SER A 81 -11.34 7.91 -23.03
CA SER A 81 -10.77 9.20 -23.44
C SER A 81 -9.39 9.44 -22.80
N ALA A 82 -8.49 10.13 -23.53
CA ALA A 82 -7.14 10.44 -23.07
C ALA A 82 -7.15 11.14 -21.69
N GLY A 83 -6.33 10.63 -20.76
CA GLY A 83 -6.22 11.17 -19.41
C GLY A 83 -5.41 10.28 -18.49
N THR A 84 -4.86 10.86 -17.43
CA THR A 84 -4.09 10.14 -16.41
C THR A 84 -4.80 10.20 -15.06
N MET A 85 -4.99 9.04 -14.44
CA MET A 85 -5.51 8.91 -13.08
C MET A 85 -4.32 8.76 -12.13
N THR A 86 -4.13 9.76 -11.27
CA THR A 86 -3.11 9.77 -10.21
C THR A 86 -3.70 9.54 -8.83
N LEU A 87 -5.03 9.43 -8.72
CA LEU A 87 -5.68 9.25 -7.43
C LEU A 87 -5.52 7.80 -6.95
N VAL A 88 -4.69 7.63 -5.94
CA VAL A 88 -4.40 6.35 -5.30
C VAL A 88 -5.55 5.95 -4.36
N PRO A 89 -6.15 4.75 -4.51
CA PRO A 89 -7.14 4.23 -3.57
C PRO A 89 -6.45 3.81 -2.25
N LEU A 90 -6.33 4.76 -1.32
CA LEU A 90 -5.51 4.61 -0.11
C LEU A 90 -5.94 3.41 0.75
N GLY A 91 -7.23 3.10 0.80
CA GLY A 91 -7.78 1.94 1.51
C GLY A 91 -7.32 0.62 0.91
N LEU A 92 -7.20 0.53 -0.42
CA LEU A 92 -6.63 -0.65 -1.08
C LEU A 92 -5.12 -0.73 -0.89
N SER A 93 -4.41 0.41 -0.83
CA SER A 93 -2.97 0.49 -0.57
C SER A 93 -2.57 -0.04 0.82
N ILE A 94 -3.52 -0.10 1.77
CA ILE A 94 -3.30 -0.72 3.08
C ILE A 94 -2.98 -2.22 2.93
N LEU A 95 -3.55 -2.91 1.94
CA LEU A 95 -3.32 -4.35 1.75
C LEU A 95 -1.84 -4.68 1.48
N PRO A 96 -1.18 -4.16 0.42
CA PRO A 96 0.24 -4.42 0.20
C PRO A 96 1.12 -3.89 1.34
N LEU A 97 0.74 -2.77 1.96
CA LEU A 97 1.44 -2.24 3.14
C LEU A 97 1.45 -3.25 4.30
N LEU A 98 0.30 -3.84 4.62
CA LEU A 98 0.16 -4.83 5.71
C LEU A 98 0.82 -6.17 5.38
N LEU A 99 0.84 -6.57 4.12
CA LEU A 99 1.59 -7.76 3.69
C LEU A 99 3.09 -7.52 3.83
N CYS A 100 3.60 -6.38 3.35
CA CYS A 100 5.00 -5.97 3.56
C CYS A 100 5.34 -5.84 5.05
N TYR A 101 4.42 -5.33 5.87
CA TYR A 101 4.56 -5.31 7.33
C TYR A 101 4.74 -6.71 7.92
N ARG A 102 3.93 -7.68 7.49
CA ARG A 102 4.05 -9.08 7.94
C ARG A 102 5.37 -9.70 7.51
N SER A 103 5.79 -9.51 6.26
CA SER A 103 7.07 -10.00 5.77
C SER A 103 8.25 -9.31 6.46
N GLY A 104 8.19 -8.00 6.71
CA GLY A 104 9.21 -7.27 7.47
C GLY A 104 9.41 -7.82 8.88
N ARG A 105 8.32 -8.18 9.57
CA ARG A 105 8.42 -8.87 10.87
C ARG A 105 9.11 -10.23 10.77
N ARG A 106 8.79 -11.02 9.75
CA ARG A 106 9.40 -12.35 9.54
C ARG A 106 10.89 -12.22 9.24
N LEU A 107 11.26 -11.31 8.34
CA LEU A 107 12.64 -11.05 7.95
C LEU A 107 13.46 -10.52 9.14
N ALA A 108 12.88 -9.67 9.99
CA ALA A 108 13.55 -9.19 11.20
C ALA A 108 13.82 -10.29 12.23
N ARG A 109 12.94 -11.30 12.35
CA ARG A 109 13.19 -12.47 13.23
C ARG A 109 14.32 -13.36 12.74
N ALA A 110 14.54 -13.38 11.43
CA ALA A 110 15.57 -14.20 10.81
C ALA A 110 16.92 -13.48 10.72
N SER A 111 16.95 -12.15 10.86
CA SER A 111 18.14 -11.32 10.72
C SER A 111 18.87 -11.17 12.06
N TYR A 112 20.20 -11.19 12.03
CA TYR A 112 21.01 -10.76 13.16
C TYR A 112 20.97 -9.22 13.29
N GLU A 113 21.45 -8.70 14.42
CA GLU A 113 21.53 -7.25 14.65
C GLU A 113 22.40 -6.60 13.56
N GLY A 114 21.86 -5.56 12.91
CA GLY A 114 22.49 -4.81 11.82
C GLY A 114 22.35 -5.41 10.42
N GLU A 115 21.86 -6.64 10.28
CA GLU A 115 21.76 -7.30 8.97
C GLU A 115 20.41 -7.11 8.28
N PHE A 116 19.43 -6.50 8.95
CA PHE A 116 18.05 -6.39 8.44
C PHE A 116 17.93 -5.65 7.10
N LEU A 117 18.87 -4.75 6.78
CA LEU A 117 18.86 -4.05 5.49
C LEU A 117 19.15 -4.97 4.30
N ILE A 118 19.85 -6.10 4.50
CA ILE A 118 20.16 -7.06 3.44
C ILE A 118 18.87 -7.62 2.79
N PRO A 119 17.95 -8.26 3.54
CA PRO A 119 16.69 -8.75 2.97
C PRO A 119 15.75 -7.64 2.51
N VAL A 120 15.82 -6.44 3.13
CA VAL A 120 15.01 -5.28 2.68
C VAL A 120 15.45 -4.82 1.30
N LEU A 121 16.76 -4.67 1.07
CA LEU A 121 17.30 -4.25 -0.22
C LEU A 121 17.02 -5.30 -1.29
N SER A 122 17.32 -6.57 -1.04
CA SER A 122 17.06 -7.63 -2.02
C SER A 122 15.57 -7.76 -2.35
N GLY A 123 14.71 -7.75 -1.34
CA GLY A 123 13.25 -7.78 -1.51
C GLY A 123 12.72 -6.56 -2.25
N SER A 124 13.26 -5.36 -1.98
CA SER A 124 12.88 -4.13 -2.69
C SER A 124 13.26 -4.19 -4.17
N VAL A 125 14.48 -4.64 -4.49
CA VAL A 125 14.89 -4.86 -5.89
C VAL A 125 13.96 -5.85 -6.58
N THR A 126 13.63 -6.97 -5.93
CA THR A 126 12.68 -7.94 -6.48
C THR A 126 11.30 -7.34 -6.73
N TYR A 127 10.76 -6.56 -5.79
CA TYR A 127 9.46 -5.92 -5.96
C TYR A 127 9.44 -4.87 -7.07
N ALA A 128 10.52 -4.10 -7.21
CA ALA A 128 10.70 -3.14 -8.30
C ALA A 128 10.71 -3.85 -9.67
N LEU A 129 11.42 -4.98 -9.77
CA LEU A 129 11.46 -5.78 -10.99
C LEU A 129 10.07 -6.35 -11.34
N ILE A 130 9.33 -6.87 -10.35
CA ILE A 130 7.97 -7.38 -10.55
C ILE A 130 7.04 -6.26 -11.03
N SER A 131 7.12 -5.08 -10.42
CA SER A 131 6.27 -3.94 -10.77
C SER A 131 6.57 -3.40 -12.16
N SER A 132 7.86 -3.32 -12.53
CA SER A 132 8.31 -2.97 -13.88
C SER A 132 7.86 -4.00 -14.92
N ALA A 133 7.99 -5.29 -14.62
CA ALA A 133 7.54 -6.38 -15.50
C ALA A 133 6.02 -6.35 -15.70
N MET A 134 5.26 -6.10 -14.63
CA MET A 134 3.79 -5.96 -14.69
C MET A 134 3.39 -4.78 -15.58
N TYR A 135 4.08 -3.64 -15.46
CA TYR A 135 3.85 -2.46 -16.30
C TYR A 135 4.16 -2.74 -17.78
N GLY A 136 5.33 -3.32 -18.07
CA GLY A 136 5.75 -3.65 -19.43
C GLY A 136 4.93 -4.78 -20.09
N TRP A 137 4.27 -5.62 -19.29
CA TRP A 137 3.32 -6.60 -19.78
C TRP A 137 1.97 -5.96 -20.12
N ALA A 138 1.47 -5.07 -19.26
CA ALA A 138 0.17 -4.44 -19.45
C ALA A 138 0.16 -3.34 -20.53
N ARG A 139 1.33 -2.80 -20.88
CA ARG A 139 1.49 -1.71 -21.86
C ARG A 139 2.78 -1.85 -22.65
N HIS A 140 2.82 -1.28 -23.85
CA HIS A 140 4.09 -1.06 -24.55
C HIS A 140 5.10 -0.31 -23.68
N PRO A 141 6.28 -0.90 -23.42
CA PRO A 141 7.20 -0.39 -22.43
C PRO A 141 7.80 0.95 -22.85
N GLN A 142 7.48 2.00 -22.11
CA GLN A 142 8.17 3.29 -22.16
C GLN A 142 9.20 3.35 -21.02
N PRO A 143 10.50 3.58 -21.29
CA PRO A 143 11.55 3.45 -20.27
C PRO A 143 11.33 4.30 -19.01
N LEU A 144 10.92 5.56 -19.17
CA LEU A 144 10.68 6.46 -18.04
C LEU A 144 9.48 6.03 -17.19
N GLN A 145 8.41 5.54 -17.81
CA GLN A 145 7.24 5.07 -17.09
C GLN A 145 7.49 3.72 -16.42
N ALA A 146 8.29 2.84 -17.05
CA ALA A 146 8.74 1.59 -16.45
C ALA A 146 9.61 1.83 -15.21
N LEU A 147 10.51 2.84 -15.26
CA LEU A 147 11.27 3.27 -14.09
C LEU A 147 10.35 3.80 -12.99
N ASN A 148 9.35 4.62 -13.33
CA ASN A 148 8.36 5.10 -12.37
C ASN A 148 7.58 3.95 -11.72
N ALA A 149 7.13 2.98 -12.53
CA ALA A 149 6.44 1.78 -12.07
C ALA A 149 7.34 0.89 -11.19
N ALA A 150 8.66 0.92 -11.38
CA ALA A 150 9.62 0.21 -10.52
C ALA A 150 9.83 0.91 -9.17
N LEU A 151 9.93 2.24 -9.16
CA LEU A 151 10.35 3.01 -7.99
C LEU A 151 9.19 3.40 -7.06
N VAL A 152 8.03 3.80 -7.60
CA VAL A 152 6.90 4.28 -6.79
C VAL A 152 6.39 3.24 -5.79
N PRO A 153 6.21 1.95 -6.17
CA PRO A 153 5.79 0.91 -5.23
C PRO A 153 6.73 0.73 -4.05
N LEU A 154 8.02 1.09 -4.19
CA LEU A 154 9.00 0.96 -3.11
C LEU A 154 8.67 1.82 -1.90
N GLY A 155 7.93 2.92 -2.07
CA GLY A 155 7.45 3.72 -0.94
C GLY A 155 6.61 2.88 0.03
N ILE A 156 5.63 2.13 -0.49
CA ILE A 156 4.77 1.24 0.31
C ILE A 156 5.58 0.06 0.85
N VAL A 157 6.42 -0.56 0.00
CA VAL A 157 7.18 -1.75 0.35
C VAL A 157 8.16 -1.46 1.48
N VAL A 158 9.01 -0.44 1.33
CA VAL A 158 10.00 -0.07 2.35
C VAL A 158 9.31 0.39 3.62
N ALA A 159 8.25 1.21 3.53
CA ALA A 159 7.49 1.63 4.71
C ALA A 159 6.90 0.43 5.47
N GLY A 160 6.30 -0.52 4.75
CA GLY A 160 5.76 -1.75 5.34
C GLY A 160 6.85 -2.61 5.98
N LEU A 161 7.92 -2.91 5.25
CA LEU A 161 9.03 -3.73 5.73
C LEU A 161 9.68 -3.12 6.97
N MET A 162 9.99 -1.82 6.95
CA MET A 162 10.59 -1.11 8.07
C MET A 162 9.67 -1.02 9.26
N TRP A 163 8.37 -0.78 9.06
CA TRP A 163 7.39 -0.80 10.15
C TRP A 163 7.29 -2.19 10.80
N GLY A 164 7.28 -3.24 9.98
CA GLY A 164 7.31 -4.63 10.42
C GLY A 164 8.55 -4.94 11.24
N GLY A 165 9.72 -4.66 10.68
CA GLY A 165 11.01 -4.90 11.33
C GLY A 165 11.15 -4.11 12.63
N TYR A 166 10.73 -2.84 12.66
CA TYR A 166 10.77 -2.01 13.86
C TYR A 166 9.90 -2.57 14.99
N ARG A 167 8.69 -3.05 14.67
CA ARG A 167 7.80 -3.69 15.66
C ARG A 167 8.42 -4.92 16.31
N GLU A 168 9.30 -5.62 15.60
CA GLU A 168 9.94 -6.83 16.07
C GLU A 168 11.27 -6.53 16.79
N ALA A 169 12.15 -5.73 16.20
CA ALA A 169 13.45 -5.37 16.76
C ALA A 169 13.34 -4.36 17.93
N ARG A 170 12.24 -3.60 18.01
CA ARG A 170 11.97 -2.52 18.98
C ARG A 170 13.03 -1.41 19.04
N SER A 171 13.96 -1.41 18.09
CA SER A 171 14.96 -0.36 17.93
C SER A 171 15.41 -0.30 16.47
N LEU A 172 15.39 0.91 15.89
CA LEU A 172 15.95 1.15 14.56
C LEU A 172 17.46 0.92 14.54
N SER A 173 18.13 1.19 15.66
CA SER A 173 19.58 1.07 15.77
C SER A 173 20.04 -0.38 15.68
N ARG A 174 19.29 -1.31 16.28
CA ARG A 174 19.51 -2.76 16.14
C ARG A 174 19.21 -3.28 14.75
N MET A 175 18.33 -2.62 13.99
CA MET A 175 18.04 -3.01 12.60
C MET A 175 19.17 -2.60 11.66
N VAL A 176 19.79 -1.45 11.88
CA VAL A 176 20.85 -0.89 11.02
C VAL A 176 22.26 -1.24 11.53
N GLY A 177 22.39 -1.69 12.79
CA GLY A 177 23.67 -2.05 13.40
C GLY A 177 24.44 -0.83 13.90
N VAL A 178 23.73 0.27 14.16
CA VAL A 178 24.31 1.48 14.74
C VAL A 178 24.26 1.36 16.25
N ASP A 179 25.40 1.47 16.92
CA ASP A 179 25.47 1.32 18.38
C ASP A 179 24.99 2.59 19.10
N THR A 180 23.68 2.82 19.11
CA THR A 180 23.08 4.01 19.75
C THR A 180 23.29 4.05 21.26
N ALA A 181 23.64 2.93 21.89
CA ALA A 181 23.91 2.88 23.32
C ALA A 181 25.16 3.72 23.68
N GLU A 182 26.19 3.69 22.83
CA GLU A 182 27.40 4.48 22.99
C GLU A 182 27.13 5.98 22.74
N GLN A 183 26.29 6.32 21.75
CA GLN A 183 25.87 7.70 21.47
C GLN A 183 25.00 8.31 22.59
N ILE A 184 24.06 7.54 23.15
CA ILE A 184 23.19 8.02 24.25
C ILE A 184 24.00 8.23 25.54
N SER A 185 25.07 7.45 25.77
CA SER A 185 25.97 7.63 26.91
C SER A 185 26.74 8.97 26.87
N GLN A 186 26.88 9.56 25.67
CA GLN A 186 27.52 10.87 25.45
C GLN A 186 26.52 12.04 25.44
N MET A 187 25.19 11.78 25.54
CA MET A 187 24.18 12.84 25.51
C MET A 187 24.01 13.51 26.88
N SER A 188 24.36 14.80 26.94
CA SER A 188 24.18 15.68 28.11
C SER A 188 22.72 15.72 28.62
N GLN A 189 22.57 15.92 29.94
CA GLN A 189 21.30 16.02 30.68
C GLN A 189 20.28 16.97 30.04
N TYR A 190 20.73 18.06 29.40
CA TYR A 190 19.87 19.05 28.74
C TYR A 190 19.14 18.47 27.51
N SER A 191 19.79 17.55 26.79
CA SER A 191 19.24 16.89 25.61
C SER A 191 18.13 15.89 25.98
N ARG A 192 18.26 15.22 27.14
CA ARG A 192 17.23 14.32 27.68
C ARG A 192 15.95 15.06 28.08
N TRP A 193 16.08 16.29 28.59
CA TRP A 193 14.93 17.12 28.96
C TRP A 193 14.23 17.68 27.72
N ALA A 194 14.97 18.16 26.71
CA ALA A 194 14.39 18.56 25.42
C ALA A 194 13.65 17.40 24.72
N GLY A 195 14.15 16.18 24.85
CA GLY A 195 13.51 14.98 24.29
C GLY A 195 12.13 14.66 24.87
N SER A 196 11.90 14.90 26.17
CA SER A 196 10.59 14.63 26.79
C SER A 196 9.53 15.65 26.33
N TYR A 197 9.90 16.93 26.18
CA TYR A 197 9.02 17.95 25.61
C TYR A 197 8.71 17.67 24.14
N ALA A 198 9.73 17.34 23.33
CA ALA A 198 9.53 16.97 21.94
C ALA A 198 8.58 15.76 21.81
N TRP A 199 8.73 14.75 22.67
CA TRP A 199 7.84 13.59 22.70
C TRP A 199 6.41 13.96 23.11
N ALA A 200 6.24 14.88 24.07
CA ALA A 200 4.92 15.39 24.45
C ALA A 200 4.23 16.11 23.28
N VAL A 201 4.96 16.95 22.53
CA VAL A 201 4.45 17.63 21.33
C VAL A 201 4.05 16.62 20.26
N VAL A 202 4.88 15.61 19.99
CA VAL A 202 4.57 14.53 19.03
C VAL A 202 3.29 13.79 19.45
N ARG A 203 3.15 13.42 20.72
CA ARG A 203 1.94 12.75 21.23
C ARG A 203 0.71 13.64 21.08
N ALA A 204 0.81 14.91 21.42
CA ALA A 204 -0.30 15.86 21.26
C ALA A 204 -0.69 16.03 19.78
N ALA A 205 0.30 16.13 18.88
CA ALA A 205 0.06 16.19 17.44
C ALA A 205 -0.62 14.93 16.91
N VAL A 206 -0.22 13.73 17.39
CA VAL A 206 -0.89 12.47 17.04
C VAL A 206 -2.33 12.45 17.52
N VAL A 207 -2.61 12.89 18.75
CA VAL A 207 -3.99 12.96 19.28
C VAL A 207 -4.83 13.93 18.46
N ALA A 208 -4.31 15.12 18.16
CA ALA A 208 -4.99 16.12 17.33
C ALA A 208 -5.26 15.58 15.91
N PHE A 209 -4.29 14.91 15.30
CA PHE A 209 -4.44 14.27 13.99
C PHE A 209 -5.54 13.19 14.00
N VAL A 210 -5.54 12.31 15.00
CA VAL A 210 -6.56 11.26 15.16
C VAL A 210 -7.95 11.88 15.36
N ALA A 211 -8.05 12.94 16.17
CA ALA A 211 -9.31 13.65 16.36
C ALA A 211 -9.81 14.29 15.05
N LEU A 212 -8.91 14.90 14.27
CA LEU A 212 -9.24 15.48 12.96
C LEU A 212 -9.72 14.42 11.97
N VAL A 213 -9.05 13.27 11.89
CA VAL A 213 -9.48 12.13 11.07
C VAL A 213 -10.84 11.59 11.53
N GLY A 214 -11.06 11.50 12.85
CA GLY A 214 -12.33 11.09 13.42
C GLY A 214 -13.48 12.03 13.07
N LEU A 215 -13.27 13.35 13.20
CA LEU A 215 -14.25 14.36 12.82
C LEU A 215 -14.52 14.34 11.31
N GLY A 216 -13.49 14.20 10.48
CA GLY A 216 -13.62 14.03 9.03
C GLY A 216 -14.44 12.79 8.66
N ALA A 217 -14.24 11.68 9.34
CA ALA A 217 -15.00 10.45 9.13
C ALA A 217 -16.47 10.59 9.56
N VAL A 218 -16.75 11.29 10.67
CA VAL A 218 -18.12 11.62 11.09
C VAL A 218 -18.80 12.50 10.04
N LEU A 219 -18.12 13.54 9.56
CA LEU A 219 -18.64 14.42 8.53
C LEU A 219 -18.93 13.68 7.21
N LEU A 220 -18.02 12.80 6.79
CA LEU A 220 -18.24 11.92 5.65
C LEU A 220 -19.47 11.02 5.87
N GLY A 221 -19.63 10.46 7.06
CA GLY A 221 -20.80 9.64 7.42
C GLY A 221 -22.11 10.42 7.30
N ILE A 222 -22.14 11.67 7.77
CA ILE A 222 -23.29 12.58 7.60
C ILE A 222 -23.55 12.81 6.10
N GLY A 223 -22.51 13.07 5.31
CA GLY A 223 -22.62 13.25 3.87
C GLY A 223 -23.19 12.03 3.14
N ILE A 224 -22.76 10.82 3.50
CA ILE A 224 -23.29 9.56 2.96
C ILE A 224 -24.77 9.39 3.30
N LEU A 225 -25.17 9.68 4.55
CA LEU A 225 -26.57 9.58 4.97
C LEU A 225 -27.45 10.61 4.25
N ALA A 226 -26.95 11.84 4.08
CA ALA A 226 -27.66 12.88 3.35
C ALA A 226 -27.80 12.56 1.85
N GLY A 227 -26.79 11.92 1.25
CA GLY A 227 -26.75 11.53 -0.16
C GLY A 227 -27.28 10.13 -0.47
N TRP A 228 -27.89 9.45 0.51
CA TRP A 228 -28.21 8.02 0.42
C TRP A 228 -29.07 7.65 -0.80
N SER A 229 -30.09 8.46 -1.10
CA SER A 229 -30.98 8.22 -2.25
C SER A 229 -30.23 8.26 -3.58
N GLN A 230 -29.31 9.20 -3.76
CA GLN A 230 -28.51 9.34 -4.97
C GLN A 230 -27.54 8.16 -5.11
N ILE A 231 -26.90 7.73 -4.01
CA ILE A 231 -26.02 6.56 -4.01
C ILE A 231 -26.79 5.32 -4.48
N VAL A 232 -27.98 5.07 -3.90
CA VAL A 232 -28.81 3.92 -4.29
C VAL A 232 -29.24 4.01 -5.76
N ALA A 233 -29.64 5.19 -6.24
CA ALA A 233 -30.00 5.39 -7.64
C ALA A 233 -28.84 5.05 -8.60
N THR A 234 -27.62 5.50 -8.29
CA THR A 234 -26.43 5.17 -9.10
C THR A 234 -26.13 3.67 -9.12
N TYR A 235 -26.28 2.96 -8.00
CA TYR A 235 -26.13 1.50 -7.97
C TYR A 235 -27.19 0.79 -8.81
N GLN A 236 -28.43 1.27 -8.79
CA GLN A 236 -29.52 0.72 -9.59
C GLN A 236 -29.30 0.95 -11.09
N GLU A 237 -28.81 2.13 -11.49
CA GLU A 237 -28.50 2.46 -12.88
C GLU A 237 -27.34 1.63 -13.45
N LEU A 238 -26.35 1.29 -12.61
CA LEU A 238 -25.16 0.57 -13.05
C LEU A 238 -25.49 -0.87 -13.47
N HIS A 239 -26.58 -1.46 -12.96
CA HIS A 239 -27.03 -2.82 -13.27
C HIS A 239 -25.92 -3.89 -13.25
N ALA A 240 -24.93 -3.75 -12.35
CA ALA A 240 -23.71 -4.56 -12.38
C ALA A 240 -23.91 -6.00 -11.88
N GLY A 241 -25.08 -6.30 -11.31
CA GLY A 241 -25.39 -7.57 -10.64
C GLY A 241 -24.63 -7.72 -9.32
N ALA A 242 -24.98 -8.73 -8.52
CA ALA A 242 -24.49 -8.86 -7.14
C ALA A 242 -22.94 -8.85 -7.01
N VAL A 243 -22.23 -9.48 -7.96
CA VAL A 243 -20.75 -9.53 -7.95
C VAL A 243 -20.16 -8.18 -8.34
N GLY A 244 -20.72 -7.52 -9.37
CA GLY A 244 -20.32 -6.18 -9.77
C GLY A 244 -20.56 -5.14 -8.67
N ASP A 245 -21.75 -5.18 -8.04
CA ASP A 245 -22.10 -4.30 -6.92
C ASP A 245 -21.13 -4.48 -5.74
N THR A 246 -20.76 -5.73 -5.44
CA THR A 246 -19.76 -6.02 -4.41
C THR A 246 -18.39 -5.45 -4.79
N ALA A 247 -17.96 -5.59 -6.04
CA ALA A 247 -16.68 -5.05 -6.51
C ALA A 247 -16.64 -3.52 -6.47
N VAL A 248 -17.73 -2.86 -6.86
CA VAL A 248 -17.87 -1.39 -6.75
C VAL A 248 -17.86 -0.95 -5.30
N THR A 249 -18.54 -1.69 -4.41
CA THR A 249 -18.50 -1.42 -2.97
C THR A 249 -17.08 -1.54 -2.42
N LEU A 250 -16.34 -2.61 -2.77
CA LEU A 250 -14.95 -2.79 -2.36
C LEU A 250 -14.04 -1.67 -2.88
N LEU A 251 -14.25 -1.21 -4.11
CA LEU A 251 -13.53 -0.08 -4.68
C LEU A 251 -13.83 1.22 -3.90
N GLN A 252 -15.10 1.47 -3.58
CA GLN A 252 -15.52 2.63 -2.78
C GLN A 252 -14.93 2.58 -1.36
N LEU A 253 -14.93 1.42 -0.71
CA LEU A 253 -14.22 1.20 0.56
C LEU A 253 -12.72 1.50 0.43
N GLY A 254 -12.15 1.15 -0.72
CA GLY A 254 -10.80 1.50 -1.12
C GLY A 254 -10.50 3.00 -1.16
N PHE A 255 -11.50 3.83 -1.49
CA PHE A 255 -11.37 5.29 -1.52
C PHE A 255 -11.86 5.96 -0.24
N LEU A 256 -12.41 5.23 0.75
CA LEU A 256 -12.88 5.85 2.00
C LEU A 256 -11.83 6.71 2.70
N PRO A 257 -10.54 6.30 2.82
CA PRO A 257 -9.55 7.17 3.45
C PRO A 257 -9.32 8.46 2.65
N ASN A 258 -9.39 8.42 1.31
CA ASN A 258 -9.33 9.62 0.47
C ASN A 258 -10.52 10.54 0.76
N LEU A 259 -11.73 9.99 0.84
CA LEU A 259 -12.95 10.76 1.12
C LEU A 259 -12.93 11.40 2.51
N VAL A 260 -12.34 10.75 3.51
CA VAL A 260 -12.12 11.35 4.84
C VAL A 260 -11.17 12.56 4.75
N ILE A 261 -10.08 12.45 3.99
CA ILE A 261 -9.16 13.56 3.75
C ILE A 261 -9.87 14.72 3.04
N TYR A 262 -10.71 14.40 2.05
CA TYR A 262 -11.51 15.41 1.33
C TYR A 262 -12.55 16.08 2.22
N ALA A 263 -13.21 15.33 3.10
CA ALA A 263 -14.13 15.89 4.09
C ALA A 263 -13.41 16.85 5.04
N ILE A 264 -12.20 16.50 5.50
CA ILE A 264 -11.36 17.39 6.31
C ILE A 264 -11.03 18.66 5.53
N ALA A 265 -10.48 18.53 4.31
CA ALA A 265 -10.07 19.66 3.48
C ALA A 265 -11.23 20.60 3.14
N TRP A 266 -12.42 20.05 2.88
CA TRP A 266 -13.63 20.83 2.69
C TRP A 266 -14.06 21.55 3.97
N SER A 267 -14.05 20.86 5.12
CA SER A 267 -14.48 21.43 6.40
C SER A 267 -13.58 22.57 6.91
N THR A 268 -12.30 22.57 6.54
CA THR A 268 -11.36 23.64 6.88
C THR A 268 -11.43 24.81 5.91
N GLY A 269 -12.23 24.72 4.84
CA GLY A 269 -12.32 25.73 3.78
C GLY A 269 -11.17 25.68 2.76
N ALA A 270 -10.20 24.79 2.91
CA ALA A 270 -9.13 24.61 1.94
C ALA A 270 -9.64 24.04 0.61
N GLY A 271 -10.70 23.21 0.67
CA GLY A 271 -11.26 22.52 -0.49
C GLY A 271 -10.29 21.48 -1.11
N PHE A 272 -10.69 20.93 -2.25
CA PHE A 272 -9.87 20.01 -3.03
C PHE A 272 -10.24 20.06 -4.52
N SER A 273 -9.31 19.66 -5.38
CA SER A 273 -9.55 19.55 -6.83
C SER A 273 -9.64 18.09 -7.27
N PHE A 274 -10.52 17.79 -8.22
CA PHE A 274 -10.68 16.45 -8.78
C PHE A 274 -10.72 16.50 -10.31
N GLY A 275 -9.67 16.01 -10.96
CA GLY A 275 -9.51 16.15 -12.41
C GLY A 275 -9.26 17.60 -12.84
N ALA A 276 -9.18 17.81 -14.16
CA ALA A 276 -8.94 19.14 -14.72
C ALA A 276 -10.21 19.99 -14.63
N GLY A 277 -10.13 21.13 -13.93
CA GLY A 277 -11.21 22.13 -13.91
C GLY A 277 -12.32 21.90 -12.89
N THR A 278 -12.24 20.86 -12.04
CA THR A 278 -13.22 20.66 -10.96
C THR A 278 -12.58 20.96 -9.60
N SER A 279 -13.10 21.97 -8.91
CA SER A 279 -12.75 22.31 -7.53
C SER A 279 -13.98 22.22 -6.64
N VAL A 280 -13.80 21.67 -5.44
CA VAL A 280 -14.84 21.51 -4.42
C VAL A 280 -14.38 22.25 -3.17
N GLY A 281 -15.12 23.26 -2.75
CA GLY A 281 -14.80 24.11 -1.60
C GLY A 281 -16.05 24.80 -1.05
N LEU A 282 -15.87 25.61 -0.01
CA LEU A 282 -16.93 26.45 0.58
C LEU A 282 -17.14 27.78 -0.16
N THR A 283 -16.40 27.99 -1.26
CA THR A 283 -16.38 29.19 -2.11
C THR A 283 -16.34 28.75 -3.57
#